data_AF-A0A7C1RVA7-F1
#
_entry.id   AF-A0A7C1RVA7-F1
#
_cell.length_a   1.000
_cell.length_b   1.000
_cell.length_c   1.000
_cell.angle_alpha   90.00
_cell.angle_beta   90.00
_cell.angle_gamma   90.00
#
_symmetry.space_group_name_H-M   'P 1'
#
loop_
_entity.id
_entity.type
_entity.pdbx_description
1 polymer ?
#
loop_
_entity_poly.entity_id
_entity_poly.type
_entity_poly.pdbx_seq_one_letter_code
_entity_poly.pdbx_strand_id
1 'polypeptide(L)'
;MDKIDFKDKIDLMAKNQRVNREKHKKGINKKVYTTIIHVRREVLGISIIEYCVAEMIYHFSNAPDSKKIGGWCFASKQHIADCLSVNKRTIERAINKLLDLKLIEKDLTSGQGDVGKKISF
;
A
#
# COMPACT_ATOMS: atom_id res chain seq x y z
N MET A 1 -19.54 56.75 -20.71
CA MET A 1 -19.07 55.51 -20.07
C MET A 1 -20.24 54.95 -19.29
N ASP A 2 -20.95 54.01 -19.90
CA ASP A 2 -22.24 53.54 -19.41
C ASP A 2 -22.07 52.74 -18.12
N LYS A 3 -22.83 53.16 -17.10
CA LYS A 3 -22.90 52.49 -15.80
C LYS A 3 -23.58 51.15 -16.03
N ILE A 4 -22.81 50.07 -16.05
CA ILE A 4 -23.34 48.69 -16.05
C ILE A 4 -24.32 48.58 -14.87
N ASP A 5 -25.60 48.32 -15.17
CA ASP A 5 -26.67 48.24 -14.18
C ASP A 5 -26.34 47.13 -13.18
N PHE A 6 -26.58 47.41 -11.89
CA PHE A 6 -26.26 46.50 -10.80
C PHE A 6 -27.00 45.16 -10.97
N LYS A 7 -28.17 45.21 -11.61
CA LYS A 7 -28.98 44.04 -11.98
C LYS A 7 -28.28 43.12 -12.98
N ASP A 8 -27.58 43.67 -13.96
CA ASP A 8 -26.82 42.90 -14.97
C ASP A 8 -25.62 42.17 -14.33
N LYS A 9 -24.97 42.79 -13.33
CA LYS A 9 -23.90 42.14 -12.56
C LYS A 9 -24.42 40.97 -11.73
N ILE A 10 -25.58 41.11 -11.10
CA ILE A 10 -26.20 40.03 -10.31
C ILE A 10 -26.57 38.85 -11.23
N ASP A 11 -27.16 39.14 -12.40
CA ASP A 11 -27.52 38.10 -13.37
C ASP A 11 -26.29 37.41 -13.97
N LEU A 12 -25.21 38.15 -14.22
CA LEU A 12 -23.93 37.58 -14.66
C LEU A 12 -23.32 36.68 -13.57
N MET A 13 -23.39 37.09 -12.30
CA MET A 13 -22.92 36.27 -11.16
C MET A 13 -23.78 35.01 -11.00
N ALA A 14 -25.10 35.10 -11.13
CA ALA A 14 -26.01 33.97 -11.04
C ALA A 14 -25.80 32.97 -12.21
N LYS A 15 -25.56 33.47 -13.43
CA LYS A 15 -25.22 32.65 -14.61
C LYS A 15 -23.88 31.95 -14.42
N ASN A 16 -22.85 32.65 -13.95
CA ASN A 16 -21.53 32.06 -13.69
C ASN A 16 -21.58 30.98 -12.59
N GLN A 17 -22.41 31.17 -11.56
CA GLN A 17 -22.64 30.16 -10.53
C GLN A 17 -23.37 28.91 -11.08
N ARG A 18 -24.34 29.08 -11.98
CA ARG A 18 -25.04 27.95 -12.64
C ARG A 18 -24.10 27.16 -13.57
N VAL A 19 -23.29 27.84 -14.38
CA VAL A 19 -22.29 27.21 -15.25
C VAL A 19 -21.24 26.44 -14.44
N ASN A 20 -20.80 26.96 -13.29
CA ASN A 20 -19.87 26.23 -12.41
C ASN A 20 -20.49 24.99 -11.74
N ARG A 21 -21.79 25.03 -11.41
CA ARG A 21 -22.53 23.86 -10.90
C ARG A 21 -22.75 22.79 -11.97
N GLU A 22 -22.95 23.18 -13.22
CA GLU A 22 -23.07 22.23 -14.34
C GLU A 22 -21.71 21.63 -14.73
N LYS A 23 -20.61 22.38 -14.62
CA LYS A 23 -19.24 21.84 -14.77
C LYS A 23 -18.92 20.77 -13.73
N HIS A 24 -19.47 20.87 -12.51
CA HIS A 24 -19.32 19.84 -11.47
C HIS A 24 -20.14 18.57 -11.70
N LYS A 25 -21.14 18.58 -12.60
CA LYS A 25 -21.93 17.38 -12.95
C LYS A 25 -21.27 16.50 -14.04
N LYS A 26 -20.18 16.95 -14.67
CA LYS A 26 -19.42 16.15 -15.64
C LYS A 26 -18.20 15.48 -14.98
N GLY A 27 -18.47 14.36 -14.31
CA GLY A 27 -17.61 13.15 -14.31
C GLY A 27 -16.10 13.31 -14.13
N ILE A 28 -15.61 14.16 -13.22
CA ILE A 28 -14.21 14.07 -12.79
C ILE A 28 -14.17 13.08 -11.63
N ASN A 29 -13.80 11.85 -11.93
CA ASN A 29 -13.49 10.82 -10.95
C ASN A 29 -12.22 11.27 -10.20
N LYS A 30 -12.38 12.20 -9.26
CA LYS A 30 -11.28 12.87 -8.56
C LYS A 30 -10.66 11.85 -7.61
N LYS A 31 -9.66 11.12 -8.10
CA LYS A 31 -8.88 10.19 -7.29
C LYS A 31 -8.19 11.00 -6.20
N VAL A 32 -8.65 10.83 -4.97
CA VAL A 32 -8.00 11.35 -3.77
C VAL A 32 -6.94 10.32 -3.39
N TYR A 33 -5.69 10.75 -3.34
CA TYR A 33 -4.58 9.91 -2.90
C TYR A 33 -4.16 10.37 -1.51
N THR A 34 -3.95 9.40 -0.62
CA THR A 34 -3.35 9.62 0.68
C THR A 34 -1.91 9.11 0.62
N THR A 35 -0.96 9.99 0.89
CA THR A 35 0.45 9.60 0.96
C THR A 35 0.70 8.82 2.25
N ILE A 36 1.16 7.58 2.13
CA ILE A 36 1.62 6.77 3.27
C ILE A 36 3.13 6.90 3.37
N ILE A 37 3.60 7.61 4.40
CA ILE A 37 5.03 7.81 4.69
C ILE A 37 5.45 6.78 5.73
N HIS A 38 6.49 6.00 5.44
CA HIS A 38 7.00 4.99 6.36
C HIS A 38 8.53 5.06 6.45
N VAL A 39 9.06 5.84 7.40
CA VAL A 39 10.49 6.18 7.51
C VAL A 39 11.40 4.94 7.56
N ARG A 40 10.99 3.88 8.26
CA ARG A 40 11.77 2.63 8.36
C ARG A 40 12.03 1.99 6.98
N ARG A 41 11.13 2.18 6.02
CA ARG A 41 11.29 1.66 4.66
C ARG A 41 12.47 2.33 3.95
N GLU A 42 12.61 3.64 4.11
CA GLU A 42 13.66 4.44 3.46
C GLU A 42 15.03 4.11 4.05
N VAL A 43 15.10 3.99 5.39
CA VAL A 43 16.32 3.56 6.08
C VAL A 43 16.77 2.17 5.60
N LEU A 44 15.83 1.26 5.33
CA LEU A 44 16.12 -0.09 4.87
C LEU A 44 16.26 -0.21 3.33
N GLY A 45 16.01 0.85 2.57
CA GLY A 45 16.10 0.82 1.09
C GLY A 45 15.09 -0.12 0.41
N ILE A 46 13.94 -0.37 1.04
CA ILE A 46 12.91 -1.29 0.53
C ILE A 46 11.72 -0.55 -0.10
N SER A 47 10.93 -1.23 -0.93
CA SER A 47 9.67 -0.69 -1.47
C SER A 47 8.52 -0.84 -0.47
N ILE A 48 7.39 -0.16 -0.71
CA ILE A 48 6.24 -0.27 0.20
C ILE A 48 5.70 -1.71 0.24
N ILE A 49 5.69 -2.39 -0.90
CA ILE A 49 5.26 -3.79 -0.99
C ILE A 49 6.23 -4.69 -0.22
N GLU A 50 7.54 -4.51 -0.38
CA GLU A 50 8.54 -5.26 0.40
C GLU A 50 8.38 -5.04 1.90
N TYR A 51 8.09 -3.80 2.32
CA TYR A 51 7.81 -3.50 3.72
C TYR A 51 6.56 -4.25 4.21
N CYS A 52 5.45 -4.20 3.46
CA CYS A 52 4.22 -4.92 3.83
C CYS A 52 4.43 -6.44 3.88
N VAL A 53 5.22 -7.00 2.96
CA VAL A 53 5.59 -8.42 2.97
C VAL A 53 6.38 -8.76 4.24
N ALA A 54 7.38 -7.95 4.60
CA ALA A 54 8.15 -8.16 5.83
C ALA A 54 7.29 -8.05 7.09
N GLU A 55 6.33 -7.12 7.10
CA GLU A 55 5.37 -6.96 8.20
C GLU A 55 4.44 -8.16 8.31
N MET A 56 3.91 -8.67 7.20
CA MET A 56 3.06 -9.86 7.19
C MET A 56 3.82 -11.10 7.68
N ILE A 57 5.05 -11.31 7.21
CA ILE A 57 5.92 -12.40 7.69
C ILE A 57 6.09 -12.27 9.21
N TYR A 58 6.34 -11.07 9.72
CA TYR A 58 6.45 -10.83 11.16
C TYR A 58 5.16 -11.17 11.91
N HIS A 59 4.00 -10.70 11.44
CA HIS A 59 2.72 -10.99 12.09
C HIS A 59 2.42 -12.49 12.11
N PHE A 60 2.60 -13.18 10.99
CA PHE A 60 2.38 -14.63 10.93
C PHE A 60 3.40 -15.42 11.74
N SER A 61 4.66 -14.96 11.79
CA SER A 61 5.69 -15.59 12.63
C SER A 61 5.37 -15.44 14.13
N ASN A 62 4.68 -14.37 14.52
CA ASN A 62 4.33 -14.07 15.91
C ASN A 62 2.93 -14.52 16.33
N ALA A 63 2.16 -15.11 15.41
CA ALA A 63 0.88 -15.69 15.74
C ALA A 63 1.04 -16.76 16.86
N PRO A 64 0.06 -16.92 17.75
CA PRO A 64 0.16 -17.84 18.89
C PRO A 64 0.55 -19.27 18.50
N ASP A 65 0.07 -19.75 17.36
CA ASP A 65 0.37 -21.09 16.87
C ASP A 65 1.78 -21.19 16.26
N SER A 66 2.20 -20.18 15.50
CA SER A 66 3.56 -20.11 14.95
C SER A 66 4.61 -19.99 16.06
N LYS A 67 4.33 -19.26 17.14
CA LYS A 67 5.23 -19.15 18.31
C LYS A 67 5.51 -20.50 18.97
N LYS A 68 4.53 -21.42 18.97
CA LYS A 68 4.72 -22.79 19.50
C LYS A 68 5.68 -23.61 18.64
N ILE A 69 5.84 -23.26 17.36
CA ILE A 69 6.68 -23.96 16.37
C ILE A 69 7.92 -23.11 16.03
N GLY A 70 8.47 -22.37 17.01
CA GLY A 70 9.72 -21.62 16.83
C GLY A 70 9.59 -20.26 16.13
N GLY A 71 8.36 -19.81 15.86
CA GLY A 71 8.09 -18.48 15.31
C GLY A 71 8.46 -18.35 13.84
N TRP A 72 8.16 -19.37 13.03
CA TRP A 72 8.31 -19.34 11.58
C TRP A 72 6.99 -18.97 10.90
N CYS A 73 7.06 -18.29 9.76
CA CYS A 73 5.87 -18.02 8.95
C CYS A 73 5.69 -19.12 7.89
N PHE A 74 4.64 -19.92 8.07
CA PHE A 74 4.25 -21.01 7.16
C PHE A 74 3.18 -20.58 6.13
N ALA A 75 2.94 -19.27 6.00
CA ALA A 75 1.97 -18.77 5.03
C ALA A 75 2.50 -18.98 3.60
N SER A 76 1.67 -19.52 2.71
CA SER A 76 2.09 -19.70 1.31
C SER A 76 2.33 -18.34 0.62
N LYS A 77 3.28 -18.30 -0.32
CA LYS A 77 3.53 -17.10 -1.13
C LYS A 77 2.28 -16.60 -1.87
N GLN A 78 1.39 -17.52 -2.27
CA GLN A 78 0.14 -17.17 -2.94
C GLN A 78 -0.82 -16.46 -1.98
N HIS A 79 -0.95 -16.97 -0.75
CA HIS A 79 -1.78 -16.34 0.27
C HIS A 79 -1.34 -14.89 0.55
N ILE A 80 -0.04 -14.66 0.69
CA ILE A 80 0.51 -13.30 0.88
C ILE A 80 0.20 -12.41 -0.34
N ALA A 81 0.30 -12.97 -1.55
CA ALA A 81 -0.01 -12.24 -2.79
C ALA A 81 -1.49 -11.80 -2.83
N ASP A 82 -2.40 -12.69 -2.45
CA ASP A 82 -3.83 -12.45 -2.42
C ASP A 82 -4.17 -11.37 -1.38
N CYS A 83 -3.59 -11.43 -0.18
CA CYS A 83 -3.78 -10.42 0.87
C CYS A 83 -3.33 -9.01 0.43
N LEU A 84 -2.23 -8.92 -0.32
CA LEU A 84 -1.69 -7.64 -0.79
C LEU A 84 -2.25 -7.22 -2.16
N SER A 85 -3.12 -8.02 -2.76
CA SER A 85 -3.66 -7.80 -4.12
C SER A 85 -2.56 -7.57 -5.17
N VAL A 86 -1.48 -8.35 -5.08
CA VAL A 86 -0.36 -8.33 -6.02
C VAL A 86 -0.14 -9.70 -6.62
N ASN A 87 0.66 -9.79 -7.69
CA ASN A 87 1.01 -11.07 -8.27
C ASN A 87 2.03 -11.84 -7.41
N LYS A 88 2.00 -13.17 -7.47
CA LYS A 88 2.92 -14.06 -6.75
C LYS A 88 4.40 -13.80 -7.08
N ARG A 89 4.72 -13.42 -8.32
CA ARG A 89 6.08 -13.08 -8.74
C ARG A 89 6.62 -11.86 -7.99
N THR A 90 5.78 -10.86 -7.71
CA THR A 90 6.14 -9.68 -6.91
C THR A 90 6.49 -10.09 -5.50
N ILE A 91 5.70 -10.98 -4.89
CA ILE A 91 6.00 -11.54 -3.56
C ILE A 91 7.32 -12.29 -3.56
N GLU A 92 7.57 -13.14 -4.57
CA GLU A 92 8.82 -13.88 -4.68
C GLU A 92 10.04 -12.96 -4.82
N ARG A 93 9.95 -11.91 -5.65
CA ARG A 93 11.02 -10.91 -5.78
C ARG A 93 11.24 -10.14 -4.48
N ALA A 94 10.15 -9.78 -3.79
CA ALA A 94 10.23 -9.10 -2.49
C ALA A 94 10.92 -9.99 -1.46
N ILE A 95 10.53 -11.26 -1.34
CA ILE A 95 11.16 -12.22 -0.42
C ILE A 95 12.65 -12.38 -0.73
N ASN A 96 13.03 -12.56 -1.99
CA ASN A 96 14.44 -12.69 -2.38
C ASN A 96 15.25 -11.45 -1.98
N LYS A 97 14.72 -10.25 -2.25
CA LYS A 97 15.40 -9.02 -1.83
C LYS A 97 15.50 -8.89 -0.31
N LEU A 98 14.45 -9.26 0.43
CA LEU A 98 14.48 -9.25 1.90
C LEU A 98 15.49 -10.25 2.47
N LEU A 99 15.68 -11.41 1.82
CA LEU A 99 16.72 -12.39 2.15
C LEU A 99 18.12 -11.84 1.86
N ASP A 100 18.32 -11.21 0.70
CA ASP A 100 19.60 -10.60 0.31
C ASP A 100 20.03 -9.50 1.29
N LEU A 101 19.06 -8.71 1.75
CA LEU A 101 19.25 -7.68 2.77
C LEU A 101 19.34 -8.24 4.20
N LYS A 102 19.25 -9.57 4.38
CA LYS A 102 19.24 -10.25 5.68
C LYS A 102 18.20 -9.67 6.65
N LEU A 103 17.04 -9.27 6.13
CA LEU A 103 15.92 -8.80 6.94
C LEU A 103 15.03 -9.98 7.40
N ILE A 104 15.07 -11.08 6.64
CA ILE A 104 14.39 -12.34 6.93
C ILE A 104 15.33 -13.52 6.71
N GLU A 105 15.03 -14.65 7.33
CA GLU A 105 15.73 -15.92 7.15
C GLU A 105 14.78 -17.00 6.63
N LYS A 106 15.27 -17.93 5.82
CA LYS A 106 14.47 -19.05 5.32
C LYS A 106 14.85 -20.33 6.06
N ASP A 107 13.85 -21.08 6.52
CA ASP A 107 14.07 -22.43 7.05
C ASP A 107 14.44 -23.39 5.90
N LEU A 108 15.57 -24.09 6.05
CA LEU A 108 16.07 -25.08 5.09
C LEU A 108 15.60 -26.50 5.41
N THR A 109 15.06 -26.71 6.61
CA THR A 109 14.72 -28.04 7.15
C THR A 109 13.33 -28.52 6.71
N SER A 110 12.39 -27.60 6.55
CA SER A 110 11.06 -27.89 6.03
C SER A 110 11.12 -27.97 4.50
N GLY A 111 10.98 -29.18 3.95
CA GLY A 111 11.08 -29.49 2.51
C GLY A 111 10.06 -28.81 1.60
N GLN A 112 9.37 -27.76 2.06
CA GLN A 112 8.31 -27.09 1.34
C GLN A 112 8.31 -25.56 1.51
N GLY A 113 9.47 -24.91 1.38
CA GLY A 113 9.55 -23.52 0.92
C GLY A 113 8.80 -22.47 1.75
N ASP A 114 8.75 -22.66 3.07
CA ASP A 114 8.04 -21.78 3.98
C ASP A 114 8.78 -20.48 4.28
N VAL A 115 7.99 -19.45 4.54
CA VAL A 115 8.27 -18.06 4.18
C VAL A 115 8.75 -17.30 5.40
N GLY A 116 10.05 -17.41 5.69
CA GLY A 116 10.70 -16.36 6.46
C GLY A 116 10.52 -16.45 7.99
N LYS A 117 11.56 -16.13 8.74
CA LYS A 117 11.44 -15.51 10.07
C LYS A 117 12.11 -14.15 10.03
N LYS A 118 11.48 -13.13 10.61
CA LYS A 118 12.09 -11.81 10.70
C LYS A 118 13.29 -11.87 11.65
N ILE A 119 14.45 -11.37 11.21
CA ILE A 119 15.58 -11.13 12.11
C ILE A 119 15.23 -9.89 12.92
N SER A 120 15.17 -10.02 14.25
CA SER A 120 14.91 -8.89 15.14
C SER A 120 15.94 -7.78 14.89
N PHE A 121 15.46 -6.57 14.55
CA PHE A 121 16.22 -5.31 14.62
C PHE A 121 15.72 -4.52 15.82
#